data_AF-A0A429SY74-F1
#
_entry.id   AF-A0A429SY74-F1
#
_cell.length_a   1.000
_cell.length_b   1.000
_cell.length_c   1.000
_cell.angle_alpha   90.00
_cell.angle_beta   90.00
_cell.angle_gamma   90.00
#
_symmetry.space_group_name_H-M   'P 1'
#
loop_
_entity.id
_entity.type
_entity.pdbx_description
1 polymer ?
#
loop_
_entity_poly.entity_id
_entity_poly.type
_entity_poly.pdbx_seq_one_letter_code
_entity_poly.pdbx_strand_id
1 'polypeptide(L)'
;MKDRSRELLGAVSGFDAGLDDAARRRLADWIRDHYESEHPGAPVGFLARCHLGPPYVDHVLDLFGAIVTHYTPRDTLPDPYGGARMLVRNPGYAYVEVYSDGLLLPVLAGGSVVRPTGTHAGGAA
;
A
#
# COMPACT_ATOMS: atom_id res chain seq x y z
N MET A 1 14.07 -21.63 10.78
CA MET A 1 14.49 -20.40 10.09
C MET A 1 14.30 -20.64 8.59
N LYS A 2 13.62 -19.75 7.85
CA LYS A 2 13.47 -19.87 6.39
C LYS A 2 14.57 -19.04 5.73
N ASP A 3 15.40 -19.67 4.91
CA ASP A 3 16.42 -18.98 4.13
C ASP A 3 15.77 -18.13 3.04
N ARG A 4 16.36 -16.96 2.76
CA ARG A 4 15.89 -16.07 1.68
C ARG A 4 16.52 -16.48 0.36
N SER A 5 15.79 -16.28 -0.74
CA SER A 5 16.29 -16.59 -2.07
C SER A 5 17.53 -15.75 -2.40
N ARG A 6 18.47 -16.32 -3.17
CA ARG A 6 19.65 -15.56 -3.61
C ARG A 6 19.28 -14.37 -4.48
N GLU A 7 18.21 -14.50 -5.25
CA GLU A 7 17.66 -13.43 -6.07
C GLU A 7 17.20 -12.26 -5.21
N LEU A 8 16.45 -12.52 -4.14
CA LEU A 8 16.01 -11.47 -3.21
C LEU A 8 17.19 -10.80 -2.51
N LEU A 9 18.18 -11.57 -2.06
CA LEU A 9 19.38 -11.02 -1.44
C LEU A 9 20.15 -10.12 -2.42
N GLY A 10 20.35 -10.59 -3.66
CA GLY A 10 21.01 -9.80 -4.71
C GLY A 10 20.21 -8.54 -5.07
N ALA A 11 18.89 -8.64 -5.12
CA ALA A 11 18.02 -7.51 -5.36
C ALA A 11 18.15 -6.45 -4.27
N VAL A 12 18.03 -6.83 -2.99
CA VAL A 12 18.15 -5.89 -1.87
C VAL A 12 19.54 -5.24 -1.84
N SER A 13 20.61 -6.01 -2.02
CA SER A 13 21.98 -5.47 -2.10
C SER A 13 22.18 -4.51 -3.29
N GLY A 14 21.38 -4.65 -4.34
CA GLY A 14 21.42 -3.75 -5.51
C GLY A 14 21.08 -2.29 -5.17
N PHE A 15 20.28 -2.03 -4.13
CA PHE A 15 19.96 -0.65 -3.75
C PHE A 15 21.18 0.16 -3.32
N ASP A 16 22.19 -0.49 -2.74
CA ASP A 16 23.41 0.17 -2.25
C ASP A 16 24.38 0.54 -3.38
N ALA A 17 24.14 0.08 -4.60
CA ALA A 17 25.04 0.25 -5.74
C ALA A 17 24.93 1.63 -6.44
N GLY A 18 24.20 2.60 -5.87
CA GLY A 18 24.03 3.92 -6.48
C GLY A 18 23.23 3.88 -7.79
N LEU A 19 22.14 3.11 -7.81
CA LEU A 19 21.27 2.95 -8.98
C LEU A 19 20.67 4.28 -9.45
N ASP A 20 20.54 4.45 -10.77
CA ASP A 20 19.70 5.48 -11.34
C ASP A 20 18.21 5.25 -10.97
N ASP A 21 17.39 6.27 -11.14
CA ASP A 21 15.98 6.21 -10.72
C ASP A 21 15.18 5.13 -11.45
N ALA A 22 15.50 4.84 -12.71
CA ALA A 22 14.78 3.84 -13.49
C ALA A 22 15.14 2.42 -13.01
N ALA A 23 16.41 2.16 -12.74
CA ALA A 23 16.90 0.91 -12.18
C ALA A 23 16.40 0.70 -10.76
N ARG A 24 16.39 1.74 -9.92
CA ARG A 24 15.82 1.68 -8.56
C ARG A 24 14.33 1.32 -8.59
N ARG A 25 13.56 1.92 -9.51
CA ARG A 25 12.13 1.59 -9.68
C ARG A 25 11.93 0.14 -10.10
N ARG A 26 12.61 -0.31 -11.16
CA ARG A 26 12.52 -1.72 -11.60
C ARG A 26 12.88 -2.71 -10.49
N LEU A 27 13.88 -2.38 -9.68
CA LEU A 27 14.29 -3.21 -8.56
C LEU A 27 13.23 -3.26 -7.45
N ALA A 28 12.68 -2.10 -7.09
CA ALA A 28 11.58 -2.02 -6.12
C ALA A 28 10.33 -2.76 -6.60
N ASP A 29 10.01 -2.66 -7.90
CA ASP A 29 8.91 -3.36 -8.53
C ASP A 29 9.10 -4.88 -8.45
N TRP A 30 10.29 -5.38 -8.82
CA TRP A 30 10.61 -6.81 -8.71
C TRP A 30 10.50 -7.34 -7.27
N ILE A 31 11.01 -6.59 -6.28
CA ILE A 31 10.92 -7.00 -4.87
C ILE A 31 9.46 -7.07 -4.41
N ARG A 32 8.65 -6.10 -4.81
CA ARG A 32 7.21 -6.09 -4.51
C ARG A 32 6.54 -7.31 -5.10
N ASP A 33 6.73 -7.58 -6.39
CA ASP A 33 6.14 -8.73 -7.09
C ASP A 33 6.57 -10.06 -6.44
N HIS A 34 7.85 -10.17 -6.03
CA HIS A 34 8.36 -11.35 -5.33
C HIS A 34 7.58 -11.61 -4.03
N TYR A 35 7.40 -10.59 -3.19
CA TYR A 35 6.68 -10.73 -1.93
C TYR A 35 5.17 -10.91 -2.11
N GLU A 36 4.57 -10.25 -3.09
CA GLU A 36 3.16 -10.43 -3.42
C GLU A 36 2.86 -11.86 -3.88
N SER A 37 3.78 -12.47 -4.66
CA SER A 37 3.65 -13.86 -5.07
C SER A 37 3.75 -14.86 -3.91
N GLU A 38 4.60 -14.59 -2.90
CA GLU A 38 4.71 -15.44 -1.71
C GLU A 38 3.55 -15.21 -0.72
N HIS A 39 2.97 -14.01 -0.71
CA HIS A 39 1.99 -13.55 0.27
C HIS A 39 0.82 -12.80 -0.39
N PRO A 40 -0.04 -13.49 -1.17
CA PRO A 40 -1.18 -12.86 -1.81
C PRO A 40 -2.15 -12.32 -0.74
N GLY A 41 -2.64 -11.09 -0.94
CA GLY A 41 -3.53 -10.43 0.01
C GLY A 41 -2.84 -10.00 1.31
N ALA A 42 -1.51 -9.84 1.31
CA ALA A 42 -0.81 -9.18 2.41
C ALA A 42 -1.12 -7.68 2.48
N PRO A 43 -1.16 -7.08 3.68
CA PRO A 43 -1.25 -5.64 3.82
C PRO A 43 0.02 -4.98 3.28
N VAL A 44 -0.14 -3.91 2.48
CA VAL A 44 0.98 -3.19 1.86
C VAL A 44 1.22 -1.82 2.48
N GLY A 45 0.24 -1.28 3.21
CA GLY A 45 0.34 0.00 3.92
C GLY A 45 -1.03 0.62 4.17
N PHE A 46 -1.02 1.91 4.51
CA PHE A 46 -2.23 2.68 4.79
C PHE A 46 -2.30 3.93 3.94
N LEU A 47 -3.51 4.34 3.55
CA LEU A 47 -3.77 5.69 3.03
C LEU A 47 -4.53 6.50 4.09
N ALA A 48 -4.02 7.68 4.43
CA ALA A 48 -4.66 8.57 5.39
C ALA A 48 -4.72 10.02 4.87
N ARG A 49 -5.63 10.81 5.44
CA ARG A 49 -5.76 12.23 5.10
C ARG A 49 -4.50 12.96 5.58
N CYS A 50 -3.93 13.80 4.72
CA CYS A 50 -2.82 14.64 5.14
C CYS A 50 -3.32 15.86 5.91
N HIS A 51 -2.71 16.13 7.06
CA HIS A 51 -3.05 17.27 7.93
C HIS A 51 -2.01 18.39 7.91
N LEU A 52 -1.00 18.33 7.05
CA LEU A 52 -0.02 19.43 6.86
C LEU A 52 -0.65 20.68 6.24
N GLY A 53 -1.84 20.54 5.63
CA GLY A 53 -2.48 21.60 4.88
C GLY A 53 -2.01 21.65 3.42
N PRO A 54 -2.50 22.65 2.64
CA PRO A 54 -2.19 22.76 1.23
C PRO A 54 -0.67 22.81 0.96
N PRO A 55 -0.18 22.14 -0.11
CA PRO A 55 -0.96 21.50 -1.18
C PRO A 55 -1.33 20.03 -0.89
N TYR A 56 -0.91 19.47 0.24
CA TYR A 56 -1.05 18.05 0.53
C TYR A 56 -2.43 17.70 1.06
N VAL A 57 -2.95 16.57 0.60
CA VAL A 57 -4.30 16.11 0.93
C VAL A 57 -4.34 14.65 1.36
N ASP A 58 -3.35 13.84 0.98
CA ASP A 58 -3.22 12.44 1.38
C ASP A 58 -1.76 12.13 1.74
N HIS A 59 -1.53 11.09 2.54
CA HIS A 59 -0.23 10.45 2.64
C HIS A 59 -0.37 8.93 2.62
N VAL A 60 0.64 8.28 2.06
CA VAL A 60 0.85 6.83 2.23
C VAL A 60 1.70 6.62 3.47
N LEU A 61 1.26 5.69 4.31
CA LEU A 61 1.96 5.22 5.49
C LEU A 61 2.43 3.79 5.26
N ASP A 62 3.60 3.44 5.80
CA ASP A 62 4.01 2.04 5.89
C ASP A 62 3.20 1.29 6.96
N LEU A 63 3.47 -0.01 7.12
CA LEU A 63 2.79 -0.86 8.12
C LEU A 63 3.07 -0.46 9.57
N PHE A 64 4.06 0.41 9.82
CA PHE A 64 4.37 0.95 11.15
C PHE A 64 3.78 2.35 11.35
N GLY A 65 3.04 2.88 10.37
CA GLY A 65 2.45 4.21 10.43
C GLY A 65 3.44 5.34 10.16
N ALA A 66 4.62 5.06 9.61
CA ALA A 66 5.54 6.11 9.18
C ALA A 66 5.14 6.64 7.80
N ILE A 67 5.24 7.96 7.62
CA ILE A 67 4.91 8.60 6.34
C ILE A 67 5.96 8.24 5.30
N VAL A 68 5.49 7.59 4.22
CA VAL A 68 6.31 7.27 3.05
C VAL A 68 6.30 8.43 2.06
N THR A 69 5.12 8.98 1.76
CA THR A 69 4.98 10.05 0.75
C THR A 69 3.70 10.85 0.97
N HIS A 70 3.80 12.16 0.76
CA HIS A 70 2.65 13.08 0.71
C HIS A 70 2.17 13.27 -0.73
N TYR A 71 0.86 13.37 -0.92
CA TYR A 71 0.23 13.55 -2.22
C TYR A 71 -0.65 14.80 -2.23
N THR A 72 -0.58 15.56 -3.33
CA THR A 72 -1.49 16.63 -3.71
C THR A 72 -2.69 16.07 -4.49
N PRO A 73 -3.78 16.84 -4.71
CA PRO A 73 -4.91 16.39 -5.51
C PRO A 73 -4.56 16.02 -6.96
N ARG A 74 -3.44 16.52 -7.48
CA ARG A 74 -3.00 16.31 -8.88
C ARG A 74 -2.14 15.07 -9.05
N ASP A 75 -1.57 14.55 -7.97
CA ASP A 75 -0.68 13.39 -8.03
C ASP A 75 -1.49 12.11 -8.24
N THR A 76 -0.93 11.16 -8.98
CA THR A 76 -1.52 9.81 -9.10
C THR A 76 -1.00 8.95 -7.95
N LEU A 77 -1.89 8.30 -7.21
CA LEU A 77 -1.49 7.29 -6.23
C LEU A 77 -1.06 6.03 -6.97
N PRO A 78 0.06 5.39 -6.58
CA PRO A 78 0.44 4.10 -7.14
C PRO A 78 -0.60 3.03 -6.78
N ASP A 79 -0.78 2.04 -7.64
CA ASP A 79 -1.56 0.86 -7.28
C ASP A 79 -0.90 0.12 -6.10
N PRO A 80 -1.68 -0.48 -5.19
CA PRO A 80 -3.14 -0.56 -5.16
C PRO A 80 -3.86 0.62 -4.44
N TYR A 81 -3.15 1.71 -4.09
CA TYR A 81 -3.69 2.80 -3.26
C TYR A 81 -4.75 3.67 -3.95
N GLY A 82 -4.83 3.65 -5.29
CA GLY A 82 -5.74 4.51 -6.06
C GLY A 82 -7.20 4.41 -5.60
N GLY A 83 -7.70 3.19 -5.35
CA GLY A 83 -9.08 2.97 -4.91
C GLY A 83 -9.38 3.50 -3.51
N ALA A 84 -8.37 3.65 -2.64
CA ALA A 84 -8.55 4.15 -1.28
C ALA A 84 -8.80 5.67 -1.22
N ARG A 85 -8.52 6.40 -2.30
CA ARG A 85 -8.51 7.87 -2.28
C ARG A 85 -9.87 8.49 -2.00
N MET A 86 -10.94 7.91 -2.51
CA MET A 86 -12.28 8.40 -2.22
C MET A 86 -12.73 8.04 -0.80
N LEU A 87 -12.28 6.89 -0.29
CA LEU A 87 -12.60 6.43 1.06
C LEU A 87 -11.98 7.38 2.11
N VAL A 88 -10.70 7.73 1.97
CA VAL A 88 -9.98 8.57 2.94
C VAL A 88 -10.50 10.03 3.02
N ARG A 89 -11.36 10.43 2.09
CA ARG A 89 -12.07 11.72 2.14
C ARG A 89 -13.23 11.71 3.12
N ASN A 90 -13.75 10.55 3.51
CA ASN A 90 -14.78 10.46 4.53
C ASN A 90 -14.19 10.87 5.90
N PRO A 91 -14.68 11.94 6.54
CA PRO A 91 -14.17 12.39 7.84
C PRO A 91 -14.41 11.39 8.98
N GLY A 92 -15.26 10.39 8.79
CA GLY A 92 -15.47 9.31 9.77
C GLY A 92 -14.34 8.27 9.80
N TYR A 93 -13.46 8.25 8.79
CA TYR A 93 -12.35 7.30 8.69
C TYR A 93 -11.05 7.95 9.16
N ALA A 94 -10.31 7.25 10.02
CA ALA A 94 -8.95 7.63 10.41
C ALA A 94 -7.96 7.37 9.26
N TYR A 95 -8.07 6.20 8.64
CA TYR A 95 -7.26 5.77 7.50
C TYR A 95 -7.95 4.61 6.77
N VAL A 96 -7.35 4.16 5.67
CA VAL A 96 -7.77 2.99 4.91
C VAL A 96 -6.59 2.02 4.87
N GLU A 97 -6.81 0.79 5.33
CA GLU A 97 -5.86 -0.31 5.10
C GLU A 97 -5.92 -0.76 3.65
N VAL A 98 -4.75 -0.94 3.05
CA VAL A 98 -4.60 -1.31 1.65
C VAL A 98 -3.85 -2.64 1.58
N TYR A 99 -4.42 -3.59 0.85
CA TYR A 99 -3.89 -4.93 0.66
C TYR A 99 -3.47 -5.13 -0.81
N SER A 100 -2.51 -6.04 -1.02
CA SER A 100 -1.94 -6.36 -2.34
C SER A 100 -2.99 -6.85 -3.35
N ASP A 101 -3.99 -7.59 -2.89
CA ASP A 101 -5.10 -8.09 -3.72
C ASP A 101 -6.16 -7.01 -4.04
N GLY A 102 -5.92 -5.76 -3.66
CA GLY A 102 -6.84 -4.65 -3.86
C GLY A 102 -7.96 -4.56 -2.81
N LEU A 103 -7.97 -5.40 -1.78
CA LEU A 103 -8.88 -5.21 -0.64
C LEU A 103 -8.57 -3.87 0.05
N LEU A 104 -9.63 -3.09 0.27
CA LEU A 104 -9.58 -1.80 0.95
C LEU A 104 -10.47 -1.85 2.18
N LEU A 105 -9.91 -1.63 3.37
CA LEU A 105 -10.64 -1.65 4.63
C LEU A 105 -10.56 -0.28 5.31
N PRO A 106 -11.63 0.53 5.26
CA PRO A 106 -11.68 1.77 6.03
C PRO A 106 -11.67 1.50 7.54
N VAL A 107 -10.90 2.28 8.28
CA VAL A 107 -10.83 2.22 9.74
C VAL A 107 -11.47 3.48 10.31
N LEU A 108 -12.48 3.32 11.16
CA LEU A 108 -13.15 4.43 11.84
C LEU A 108 -12.20 5.12 12.83
N ALA A 109 -12.49 6.37 13.19
CA ALA A 109 -11.75 7.08 14.25
C ALA A 109 -11.72 6.33 15.60
N GLY A 110 -12.75 5.52 15.89
CA GLY A 110 -12.80 4.64 17.07
C GLY A 110 -12.02 3.33 16.95
N GLY A 111 -11.33 3.09 15.83
CA GLY A 111 -10.52 1.89 15.58
C GLY A 111 -11.26 0.71 14.95
N SER A 112 -12.59 0.76 14.85
CA SER A 112 -13.35 -0.32 14.19
C SER A 112 -13.11 -0.34 12.68
N VAL A 113 -12.88 -1.54 12.15
CA VAL A 113 -12.69 -1.78 10.72
C VAL A 113 -14.04 -1.96 10.03
N VAL A 114 -14.31 -1.18 8.99
CA VAL A 114 -15.49 -1.31 8.14
C VAL A 114 -15.22 -2.40 7.11
N ARG A 115 -15.79 -3.59 7.32
CA ARG A 115 -15.76 -4.65 6.32
C ARG A 115 -16.94 -4.52 5.38
N PRO A 116 -16.75 -4.71 4.06
CA PRO A 116 -17.88 -4.86 3.16
C PRO A 116 -18.78 -6.00 3.66
N THR A 117 -20.06 -5.73 3.92
CA THR A 117 -21.06 -6.79 4.13
C THR A 117 -21.19 -7.54 2.82
N GLY A 118 -20.67 -8.77 2.77
CA GLY A 118 -20.24 -9.43 1.54
C GLY A 118 -21.31 -9.69 0.48
N THR A 119 -20.86 -9.92 -0.74
CA THR A 119 -21.48 -10.92 -1.61
C THR A 119 -20.70 -12.21 -1.45
N HIS A 120 -21.34 -13.24 -0.90
CA HIS A 120 -20.96 -14.61 -1.18
C HIS A 120 -21.20 -14.85 -2.68
N ALA A 121 -20.14 -15.01 -3.47
CA ALA A 121 -20.25 -15.77 -4.70
C ALA A 121 -19.98 -17.24 -4.34
N GLY A 122 -21.05 -17.94 -3.95
CA GLY A 122 -21.09 -19.38 -4.08
C GLY A 122 -21.25 -19.77 -5.55
N GLY A 123 -20.47 -20.76 -5.98
CA GLY A 123 -20.85 -21.71 -7.03
C GLY A 123 -20.58 -21.32 -8.48
N ALA A 124 -19.58 -21.98 -9.07
CA ALA A 124 -19.79 -22.72 -10.31
C ALA A 124 -18.85 -23.93 -10.32
N ALA A 125 -19.36 -25.02 -10.91
CA ALA A 125 -18.88 -26.39 -10.94
C ALA A 125 -17.47 -26.61 -11.48
#